data_AF-A0A385SY00-F1
#
_entry.id   AF-A0A385SY00-F1
#
_cell.length_a   1.000
_cell.length_b   1.000
_cell.length_c   1.000
_cell.angle_alpha   90.00
_cell.angle_beta   90.00
_cell.angle_gamma   90.00
#
_symmetry.space_group_name_H-M   'P 1'
#
loop_
_entity.id
_entity.type
_entity.pdbx_description
1 polymer ?
#
loop_
_entity_poly.entity_id
_entity_poly.type
_entity_poly.pdbx_seq_one_letter_code
_entity_poly.pdbx_strand_id
1 'polypeptide(L)' 'MDKVCEEALSKLKALGIDTQLQADLEWCLGSYKADKNPTGLYEMADRALVIFNTEKAKKTKGVTAKLTGDLEKALKSR' A
#
# COMPACT_ATOMS: atom_id res chain seq x y z
N MET A 1 10.08 -3.33 1.18
CA MET A 1 9.13 -2.21 1.03
C MET A 1 8.44 -2.26 -0.31
N ASP A 2 9.21 -2.26 -1.42
CA ASP A 2 8.70 -2.35 -2.80
C ASP A 2 7.69 -3.48 -3.01
N LYS A 3 7.99 -4.73 -2.61
CA LYS A 3 7.08 -5.87 -2.79
C LYS A 3 5.74 -5.69 -2.08
N VAL A 4 5.76 -5.11 -0.89
CA VAL A 4 4.55 -4.88 -0.08
C VAL A 4 3.70 -3.77 -0.70
N CYS A 5 4.35 -2.73 -1.22
CA CYS A 5 3.70 -1.66 -1.98
C CYS A 5 3.12 -2.18 -3.31
N GLU A 6 3.81 -3.09 -4.02
CA GLU A 6 3.29 -3.74 -5.24
C GLU A 6 2.06 -4.61 -4.95
N GLU A 7 2.09 -5.42 -3.88
CA GLU A 7 0.93 -6.20 -3.46
C GLU A 7 -0.23 -5.28 -3.03
N ALA A 8 0.05 -4.19 -2.31
CA ALA A 8 -0.95 -3.21 -1.91
C ALA A 8 -1.60 -2.53 -3.13
N LEU A 9 -0.79 -2.11 -4.11
CA LEU A 9 -1.25 -1.52 -5.37
C LEU A 9 -2.13 -2.49 -6.16
N SER A 10 -1.67 -3.73 -6.33
CA SER A 10 -2.43 -4.78 -7.00
C SER A 10 -3.78 -4.98 -6.31
N LYS A 11 -3.80 -4.94 -4.97
CA LYS A 11 -5.03 -5.13 -4.22
C LYS A 11 -5.99 -3.95 -4.30
N LEU A 12 -5.49 -2.72 -4.24
CA LEU A 12 -6.28 -1.50 -4.44
C LEU A 12 -6.92 -1.51 -5.84
N LYS A 13 -6.15 -1.86 -6.88
CA LYS A 13 -6.66 -2.02 -8.25
C LYS A 13 -7.74 -3.10 -8.33
N ALA A 14 -7.50 -4.27 -7.74
CA ALA A 14 -8.45 -5.38 -7.75
C ALA A 14 -9.76 -5.04 -7.02
N LEU A 15 -9.69 -4.21 -5.97
CA LEU A 15 -10.85 -3.76 -5.22
C LEU A 15 -11.50 -2.50 -5.84
N GLY A 16 -10.84 -1.85 -6.80
CA GLY A 16 -11.34 -0.64 -7.46
C GLY A 16 -11.48 0.56 -6.52
N ILE A 17 -10.73 0.58 -5.41
CA ILE A 17 -10.81 1.60 -4.36
C ILE A 17 -9.56 2.48 -4.37
N ASP A 18 -9.76 3.75 -4.05
CA ASP A 18 -8.70 4.73 -3.84
C ASP A 18 -7.72 4.84 -5.03
N THR A 19 -8.25 5.27 -6.17
CA THR A 19 -7.48 5.50 -7.41
C THR A 19 -6.35 6.51 -7.24
N GLN A 20 -6.52 7.49 -6.34
CA GLN A 20 -5.46 8.42 -5.95
C GLN A 20 -4.26 7.64 -5.38
N LEU A 21 -4.50 6.80 -4.37
CA LEU A 21 -3.47 6.00 -3.73
C LEU A 21 -2.83 4.99 -4.70
N GLN A 22 -3.59 4.45 -5.65
CA GLN A 22 -3.04 3.60 -6.70
C GLN A 22 -2.00 4.34 -7.55
N ALA A 23 -2.33 5.55 -8.02
CA ALA A 23 -1.40 6.36 -8.79
C ALA A 23 -0.17 6.76 -7.96
N ASP A 24 -0.36 7.11 -6.70
CA ASP A 24 0.72 7.50 -5.78
C ASP A 24 1.68 6.35 -5.48
N LEU A 25 1.16 5.14 -5.19
CA LEU A 25 1.96 3.94 -5.00
C LEU A 25 2.74 3.56 -6.27
N GLU A 26 2.09 3.63 -7.43
CA GLU A 26 2.73 3.34 -8.71
C GLU A 26 3.86 4.34 -9.01
N TRP A 27 3.63 5.63 -8.74
CA TRP A 27 4.63 6.67 -8.90
C TRP A 27 5.79 6.49 -7.90
N CYS A 28 5.51 6.24 -6.62
CA CYS A 28 6.53 6.00 -5.60
C CYS A 28 7.37 4.76 -5.91
N LEU A 29 6.78 3.68 -6.43
CA LEU A 29 7.50 2.47 -6.85
C LEU A 29 8.43 2.74 -8.03
N GLY A 30 7.97 3.51 -9.02
CA GLY A 30 8.79 3.94 -10.15
C GLY A 30 9.93 4.87 -9.71
N SER A 31 9.61 5.84 -8.86
CA SER A 31 10.57 6.80 -8.31
C SER A 31 11.61 6.11 -7.43
N TYR A 32 11.21 5.14 -6.60
CA TYR A 32 12.14 4.33 -5.80
C TYR A 32 13.12 3.54 -6.68
N LYS A 33 12.71 3.04 -7.84
CA LYS A 33 13.66 2.38 -8.76
C LYS A 33 14.70 3.34 -9.32
N ALA A 34 14.37 4.62 -9.48
CA ALA A 34 15.24 5.65 -10.01
C ALA A 34 16.13 6.31 -8.93
N ASP A 35 15.52 6.81 -7.86
CA ASP A 35 16.15 7.59 -6.78
C ASP A 35 16.61 6.71 -5.60
N LYS A 36 16.16 5.45 -5.53
CA LYS A 36 16.39 4.51 -4.41
C LYS A 36 15.96 5.02 -3.04
N ASN A 37 15.10 6.04 -3.00
CA ASN A 37 14.67 6.65 -1.76
C ASN A 37 13.31 6.10 -1.31
N PRO A 38 13.26 5.34 -0.19
CA PRO A 38 12.05 4.64 0.23
C PRO A 38 11.06 5.53 0.99
N THR A 39 11.39 6.81 1.23
CA THR A 39 10.59 7.74 2.05
C THR A 39 9.14 7.83 1.56
N GLY A 40 8.92 8.05 0.27
CA GLY A 40 7.57 8.11 -0.31
C GLY A 40 6.82 6.78 -0.18
N LEU A 41 7.51 5.65 -0.30
CA LEU A 41 6.89 4.33 -0.12
C LEU A 41 6.37 4.15 1.31
N TYR A 42 7.09 4.65 2.33
CA TYR A 42 6.63 4.58 3.72
C TYR A 42 5.36 5.40 3.96
N GLU A 43 5.30 6.63 3.45
CA GLU A 43 4.06 7.43 3.55
C GLU A 43 2.88 6.76 2.84
N MET A 44 3.10 6.23 1.63
CA MET A 44 2.02 5.58 0.87
C MET A 44 1.60 4.25 1.50
N ALA A 45 2.53 3.50 2.08
CA ALA A 45 2.20 2.29 2.82
C ALA A 45 1.37 2.58 4.08
N ASP A 46 1.67 3.66 4.81
CA ASP A 46 0.90 4.07 5.99
C ASP A 46 -0.54 4.43 5.60
N ARG A 47 -0.70 5.27 4.55
CA ARG A 47 -2.02 5.57 3.97
C ARG A 47 -2.75 4.32 3.50
N ALA A 48 -2.06 3.42 2.79
CA ALA A 48 -2.66 2.16 2.33
C ALA A 48 -3.15 1.31 3.49
N LEU A 49 -2.40 1.24 4.58
CA LEU A 49 -2.80 0.50 5.78
C LEU A 49 -4.05 1.09 6.43
N VAL A 50 -4.17 2.42 6.49
CA VAL A 50 -5.37 3.11 7.00
C VAL A 50 -6.58 2.85 6.11
N ILE A 51 -6.43 2.98 4.78
CA ILE A 51 -7.50 2.67 3.81
C ILE A 51 -7.92 1.21 3.94
N PHE A 52 -6.97 0.28 3.95
CA PHE A 52 -7.29 -1.13 4.09
C PHE A 52 -7.99 -1.46 5.41
N ASN A 53 -7.57 -0.87 6.54
CA ASN A 53 -8.29 -1.05 7.81
C ASN A 53 -9.71 -0.46 7.76
N THR A 54 -9.88 0.70 7.14
CA THR A 54 -11.19 1.34 6.95
C THR A 54 -12.10 0.49 6.08
N GLU A 55 -11.60 0.00 4.95
CA GLU A 55 -12.34 -0.86 4.03
C GLU A 55 -12.64 -2.24 4.66
N LYS A 56 -11.71 -2.78 5.44
CA LYS A 56 -11.93 -3.99 6.24
C LYS A 56 -13.03 -3.78 7.28
N ALA A 57 -13.10 -2.60 7.92
CA ALA A 57 -14.19 -2.24 8.83
C ALA A 57 -15.54 -2.09 8.10
N LYS A 58 -15.53 -1.60 6.86
CA LYS A 58 -16.71 -1.58 5.97
C LYS A 58 -17.09 -2.96 5.40
N LYS A 59 -16.41 -4.03 5.81
CA LYS A 59 -16.57 -5.40 5.26
C LYS A 59 -16.34 -5.48 3.75
N THR A 60 -15.47 -4.63 3.20
CA THR A 60 -15.05 -4.72 1.80
C THR A 60 -14.38 -6.09 1.57
N LYS A 61 -15.08 -6.96 0.83
CA LYS A 61 -14.60 -8.30 0.49
C LYS A 61 -13.33 -8.17 -0.33
N GLY A 62 -12.20 -8.55 0.26
CA GLY A 62 -10.94 -8.68 -0.45
C GLY A 62 -9.75 -8.26 0.39
N VAL A 63 -9.87 -7.31 1.31
CA VAL A 63 -8.74 -6.88 2.14
C VAL A 63 -8.30 -8.02 3.07
N THR A 64 -7.17 -8.65 2.76
CA THR A 64 -6.61 -9.76 3.52
C THR A 64 -5.86 -9.25 4.76
N ALA A 65 -6.04 -9.93 5.89
CA ALA A 65 -5.28 -9.65 7.11
C ALA A 65 -3.76 -9.80 6.91
N LYS A 66 -3.36 -10.64 5.95
CA LYS A 66 -1.97 -10.82 5.53
C LYS A 66 -1.39 -9.51 4.99
N LEU A 67 -2.03 -8.90 3.98
CA LEU A 67 -1.58 -7.65 3.36
C LEU A 67 -1.43 -6.50 4.37
N THR A 68 -2.41 -6.34 5.26
CA THR A 68 -2.35 -5.33 6.32
C THR A 68 -1.21 -5.61 7.30
N GLY A 69 -0.97 -6.87 7.67
CA GLY A 69 0.15 -7.25 8.53
C GLY A 69 1.53 -7.09 7.87
N ASP A 70 1.65 -7.37 6.58
CA ASP A 70 2.87 -7.17 5.80
C ASP A 70 3.19 -5.67 5.65
N LEU A 71 2.19 -4.82 5.40
CA LEU A 71 2.31 -3.35 5.44
C LEU A 71 2.77 -2.86 6.81
N GLU A 72 2.13 -3.32 7.89
CA GLU A 72 2.46 -2.90 9.24
C GLU A 72 3.89 -3.31 9.63
N LYS A 73 4.32 -4.52 9.26
CA LYS A 73 5.70 -4.97 9.44
C LYS A 73 6.69 -4.14 8.63
N ALA A 74 6.36 -3.83 7.38
CA ALA A 74 7.23 -3.04 6.53
C ALA A 74 7.41 -1.61 7.09
N LEU A 75 6.34 -1.00 7.61
CA LEU A 75 6.37 0.30 8.28
C LEU A 75 7.13 0.26 9.61
N LYS A 76 7.02 -0.83 10.38
CA LYS A 76 7.78 -1.03 11.63
C LYS A 76 9.27 -1.27 11.41
N SER A 77 9.67 -1.59 10.18
CA SER A 77 11.07 -1.81 9.81
C SER A 77 11.76 -0.55 9.26
N ARG A 78 11.12 0.62 9.43
CA ARG A 78 11.62 1.97 9.14
C ARG A 78 12.73 2.40 10.10
#